data_AF-A0A939CYH7-F1
#
_entry.id   AF-A0A939CYH7-F1
#
_cell.length_a   1.000
_cell.length_b   1.000
_cell.length_c   1.000
_cell.angle_alpha   90.00
_cell.angle_beta   90.00
_cell.angle_gamma   90.00
#
_symmetry.space_group_name_H-M   'P 1'
#
loop_
_entity.id
_entity.type
_entity.pdbx_description
1 polymer ?
#
loop_
_entity_poly.entity_id
_entity_poly.type
_entity_poly.pdbx_seq_one_letter_code
_entity_poly.pdbx_strand_id
1 'polypeptide(L)'
;MASYISSGKQEDCIQQILGTHARYSEINFWITQQNAPNTNNLESQIANLESQVTSLKNEVSNLEYLKYQVYNLEDDVRQVGGIAVFCIGAFCALSAQNTGRNAWLWFFLGIFFAPITVIVLLTKNSADKRSQR
;
A
#
# COMPACT_ATOMS: atom_id res chain seq x y z
N MET A 1 24.63 49.62 -68.55
CA MET A 1 25.09 48.26 -68.18
C MET A 1 25.31 48.08 -66.68
N ALA A 2 26.04 48.97 -65.97
CA ALA A 2 26.31 48.82 -64.54
C ALA A 2 25.03 48.74 -63.64
N SER A 3 23.98 49.51 -63.96
CA SER A 3 22.71 49.51 -63.21
C SER A 3 21.91 48.19 -63.36
N TYR A 4 21.93 47.55 -64.54
CA TYR A 4 21.27 46.25 -64.75
C TYR A 4 21.94 45.10 -63.99
N ILE A 5 23.28 45.14 -63.89
CA ILE A 5 24.06 44.13 -63.14
C ILE A 5 23.80 44.25 -61.63
N SER A 6 23.58 45.48 -61.13
CA SER A 6 23.23 45.72 -59.73
C SER A 6 21.83 45.23 -59.37
N SER A 7 20.86 45.36 -60.27
CA SER A 7 19.47 44.90 -60.06
C SER A 7 19.37 43.37 -60.05
N GLY A 8 20.03 42.69 -60.99
CA GLY A 8 20.02 41.22 -61.04
C GLY A 8 20.64 40.58 -59.79
N LYS A 9 21.72 41.16 -59.27
CA LYS A 9 22.38 40.68 -58.04
C LYS A 9 21.52 40.87 -56.77
N GLN A 10 20.65 41.88 -56.78
CA GLN A 10 19.69 42.11 -55.69
C GLN A 10 18.53 41.11 -55.74
N GLU A 11 18.01 40.80 -56.92
CA GLU A 11 16.96 39.79 -57.11
C GLU A 11 17.45 38.39 -56.72
N ASP A 12 18.68 38.01 -57.09
CA ASP A 12 19.29 36.74 -56.69
C ASP A 12 19.42 36.62 -55.16
N CYS A 13 19.81 37.70 -54.48
CA CYS A 13 19.90 37.76 -53.02
C CYS A 13 18.53 37.57 -52.35
N ILE A 14 17.48 38.21 -52.88
CA ILE A 14 16.11 38.07 -52.37
C ILE A 14 15.61 36.64 -52.55
N GLN A 15 15.85 36.02 -53.71
CA GLN A 15 15.48 34.61 -53.95
C GLN A 15 16.23 33.66 -53.02
N GLN A 16 17.51 33.92 -52.74
CA GLN A 16 18.28 33.13 -51.78
C GLN A 16 17.71 33.25 -50.35
N ILE A 17 17.36 34.46 -49.91
CA ILE A 17 16.74 34.69 -48.59
C ILE A 17 15.40 33.97 -48.49
N LEU A 18 14.53 34.12 -49.49
CA LEU A 18 13.23 33.44 -49.53
C LEU A 18 13.38 31.91 -49.50
N GLY A 19 14.35 31.37 -50.25
CA GLY A 19 14.67 29.94 -50.23
C GLY A 19 15.16 29.46 -48.86
N THR A 20 15.99 30.24 -48.17
CA THR A 20 16.43 29.90 -46.80
C THR A 20 15.30 29.98 -45.78
N HIS A 21 14.39 30.93 -45.93
CA HIS A 21 13.23 31.06 -45.04
C HIS A 21 12.26 29.88 -45.22
N ALA A 22 12.00 29.47 -46.46
CA ALA A 22 11.20 28.28 -46.76
C ALA A 22 11.81 27.03 -46.12
N ARG A 23 13.12 26.81 -46.29
CA ARG A 23 13.83 25.69 -45.65
C ARG A 23 13.78 25.73 -44.12
N TYR A 24 13.91 26.90 -43.51
CA TYR A 24 13.76 27.05 -42.06
C TYR A 24 12.36 26.67 -41.59
N SER A 25 11.32 27.10 -42.33
CA SER A 25 9.93 26.79 -42.00
C SER A 25 9.63 25.29 -42.09
N GLU A 26 10.17 24.61 -43.11
CA GLU A 26 10.05 23.14 -43.26
C GLU A 26 10.76 22.40 -42.12
N ILE A 27 11.98 22.81 -41.78
CA ILE A 27 12.72 22.22 -40.67
C ILE A 27 11.94 22.39 -39.36
N ASN A 28 11.42 23.59 -39.10
CA ASN A 28 10.64 23.86 -37.89
C ASN A 28 9.33 23.04 -37.85
N PHE A 29 8.70 22.83 -39.01
CA PHE A 29 7.53 21.96 -39.14
C PHE A 29 7.87 20.51 -38.76
N TRP A 30 8.94 19.94 -39.32
CA TRP A 30 9.36 18.56 -39.02
C TRP A 30 9.79 18.39 -37.56
N ILE A 31 10.52 19.35 -37.00
CA ILE A 31 10.89 19.37 -35.57
C ILE A 31 9.63 19.35 -34.69
N THR A 32 8.64 20.17 -35.02
CA THR A 32 7.38 20.25 -34.25
C THR A 32 6.60 18.94 -34.36
N GLN A 33 6.51 18.36 -35.57
CA GLN A 33 5.79 17.11 -35.80
C GLN A 33 6.43 15.92 -35.07
N GLN A 34 7.76 15.87 -34.99
CA GLN A 34 8.48 14.80 -34.29
C GLN A 34 8.40 14.94 -32.76
N ASN A 35 8.49 16.17 -32.26
CA ASN A 35 8.61 16.39 -30.82
C ASN A 35 7.27 16.29 -30.09
N ALA A 36 6.18 16.82 -30.66
CA ALA A 36 4.86 16.83 -30.02
C ALA A 36 4.33 15.43 -29.58
N PRO A 37 4.35 14.37 -30.42
CA PRO A 37 3.86 13.07 -30.00
C PRO A 37 4.76 12.40 -28.95
N ASN A 38 6.08 12.62 -29.05
CA ASN A 38 7.04 12.07 -28.09
C ASN A 38 6.91 12.72 -26.71
N THR A 39 6.76 14.05 -26.65
CA THR A 39 6.57 14.77 -25.38
C THR A 39 5.26 14.37 -24.72
N ASN A 40 4.16 14.33 -25.47
CA ASN A 40 2.85 13.99 -24.92
C ASN A 40 2.79 12.54 -24.40
N ASN A 41 3.45 11.61 -25.11
CA ASN A 41 3.52 10.22 -24.67
C ASN A 41 4.32 10.09 -23.36
N LEU A 42 5.49 10.74 -23.27
CA LEU A 42 6.30 10.73 -22.05
C LEU A 42 5.58 11.41 -20.88
N GLU A 43 4.93 12.56 -21.11
CA GLU A 43 4.10 13.24 -20.11
C GLU A 43 2.97 12.34 -19.59
N SER A 44 2.29 11.63 -20.50
CA SER A 44 1.24 10.69 -20.11
C SER A 44 1.76 9.50 -19.29
N GLN A 45 2.96 9.00 -19.62
CA GLN A 45 3.60 7.95 -18.84
C GLN A 45 4.02 8.43 -17.45
N ILE A 46 4.58 9.65 -17.36
CA ILE A 46 4.96 10.28 -16.09
C ILE A 46 3.72 10.47 -15.22
N ALA A 47 2.63 11.04 -15.76
CA ALA A 47 1.39 11.24 -15.02
C ALA A 47 0.79 9.90 -14.51
N ASN A 48 0.88 8.84 -15.32
CA ASN A 48 0.44 7.50 -14.91
C ASN A 48 1.32 6.93 -13.79
N LEU A 49 2.64 7.07 -13.88
CA LEU A 49 3.58 6.63 -12.83
C LEU A 49 3.38 7.41 -11.53
N GLU A 50 3.18 8.72 -11.61
CA GLU A 50 2.87 9.56 -10.46
C GLU A 50 1.57 9.13 -9.77
N SER A 51 0.54 8.80 -10.56
CA SER A 51 -0.71 8.26 -10.03
C SER A 51 -0.49 6.94 -9.31
N GLN A 52 0.28 6.02 -9.89
CA GLN A 52 0.61 4.73 -9.27
C GLN A 52 1.40 4.90 -7.96
N VAL A 53 2.41 5.79 -7.94
CA VAL A 53 3.19 6.10 -6.72
C VAL A 53 2.28 6.67 -5.64
N THR A 54 1.34 7.55 -6.01
CA THR A 54 0.38 8.12 -5.06
C THR A 54 -0.55 7.04 -4.49
N SER A 55 -1.04 6.14 -5.33
CA SER A 55 -1.86 5.01 -4.89
C SER A 55 -1.10 4.08 -3.94
N LEU A 56 0.12 3.70 -4.32
CA LEU A 56 0.96 2.82 -3.52
C LEU A 56 1.32 3.45 -2.17
N LYS A 57 1.58 4.75 -2.15
CA LYS A 57 1.82 5.51 -0.91
C LYS A 57 0.62 5.44 0.03
N ASN A 58 -0.58 5.62 -0.50
CA ASN A 58 -1.81 5.53 0.29
C ASN A 58 -2.02 4.11 0.84
N GLU A 59 -1.75 3.07 0.06
CA GLU A 59 -1.83 1.69 0.53
C GLU A 59 -0.83 1.40 1.65
N VAL A 60 0.41 1.86 1.52
CA VAL A 60 1.43 1.71 2.57
C VAL A 60 1.00 2.41 3.86
N SER A 61 0.48 3.63 3.78
CA SER A 61 -0.02 4.34 4.97
C SER A 61 -1.19 3.62 5.63
N ASN A 62 -2.10 3.04 4.86
CA ASN A 62 -3.21 2.25 5.41
C ASN A 62 -2.72 0.97 6.09
N LEU A 63 -1.74 0.27 5.50
CA LEU A 63 -1.15 -0.93 6.09
C LEU A 63 -0.40 -0.60 7.39
N GLU A 64 0.30 0.53 7.45
CA GLU A 64 1.00 0.98 8.64
C GLU A 64 0.03 1.31 9.79
N TYR A 65 -1.09 1.96 9.48
CA TYR A 65 -2.16 2.21 10.45
C TYR A 65 -2.79 0.91 10.97
N LEU A 66 -3.07 -0.05 10.08
CA LEU A 66 -3.62 -1.35 10.47
C LEU A 66 -2.66 -2.12 11.38
N LYS A 67 -1.36 -2.10 11.08
CA LYS A 67 -0.32 -2.71 11.90
C LYS A 67 -0.30 -2.13 13.31
N TYR A 68 -0.44 -0.82 13.45
CA TYR A 68 -0.52 -0.17 14.76
C TYR A 68 -1.72 -0.64 15.58
N GLN A 69 -2.90 -0.76 14.96
CA GLN A 69 -4.08 -1.28 15.65
C GLN A 69 -3.89 -2.73 16.12
N VAL A 70 -3.30 -3.59 15.29
CA VAL A 70 -3.03 -4.99 15.64
C VAL A 70 -2.05 -5.07 16.81
N TYR A 71 -1.02 -4.23 16.83
CA TYR A 71 -0.04 -4.21 17.91
C TYR A 71 -0.68 -3.89 19.27
N ASN A 72 -1.52 -2.85 19.32
CA ASN A 72 -2.21 -2.46 20.55
C ASN A 72 -3.20 -3.55 21.01
N LEU A 73 -3.89 -4.17 20.06
CA LEU A 73 -4.82 -5.25 20.38
C LEU A 73 -4.09 -6.51 20.87
N GLU A 74 -2.92 -6.84 20.32
CA GLU A 74 -2.11 -7.97 20.78
C GLU A 74 -1.62 -7.75 22.22
N ASP A 75 -1.20 -6.53 22.56
CA ASP A 75 -0.74 -6.20 23.92
C ASP A 75 -1.87 -6.33 24.95
N ASP A 76 -3.06 -5.79 24.63
CA ASP A 76 -4.27 -5.93 25.45
C ASP A 76 -4.66 -7.40 25.62
N VAL A 77 -4.65 -8.20 24.54
CA VAL A 77 -4.99 -9.64 24.61
C VAL A 77 -3.98 -10.41 25.45
N ARG A 78 -2.68 -10.08 25.36
CA ARG A 78 -1.65 -10.72 26.19
C ARG A 78 -1.84 -10.40 27.66
N GLN A 79 -2.12 -9.15 28.00
CA GLN A 79 -2.32 -8.72 29.37
C GLN A 79 -3.60 -9.31 29.95
N VAL A 80 -4.73 -9.18 29.25
CA VAL A 80 -6.04 -9.68 29.71
C VAL A 80 -6.06 -11.20 29.74
N GLY A 81 -5.49 -11.86 28.74
CA GLY A 81 -5.41 -13.33 28.66
C GLY A 81 -4.58 -13.91 29.81
N GLY A 82 -3.43 -13.31 30.10
CA GLY A 82 -2.57 -13.72 31.23
C GLY A 82 -3.28 -13.57 32.58
N ILE A 83 -3.94 -12.44 32.81
CA ILE A 83 -4.71 -12.18 34.04
C ILE A 83 -5.87 -13.17 34.16
N ALA A 84 -6.62 -13.41 33.08
CA ALA A 84 -7.75 -14.33 33.10
C ALA A 84 -7.32 -15.77 33.44
N VAL A 85 -6.26 -16.28 32.79
CA VAL A 85 -5.72 -17.62 33.05
C VAL A 85 -5.17 -17.72 34.48
N PHE A 86 -4.49 -16.68 34.96
CA PHE A 86 -4.01 -16.61 36.34
C PHE A 86 -5.15 -16.64 37.36
N CYS A 87 -6.21 -15.84 37.15
CA CYS A 87 -7.38 -15.80 38.03
C CYS A 87 -8.10 -17.14 38.09
N ILE A 88 -8.24 -17.85 36.97
CA ILE A 88 -8.83 -19.20 36.94
C ILE A 88 -7.97 -20.18 37.74
N GLY A 89 -6.65 -20.17 37.53
CA GLY A 89 -5.71 -20.97 38.32
C GLY A 89 -5.81 -20.67 39.82
N ALA A 90 -5.82 -19.39 40.20
CA ALA A 90 -5.93 -18.94 41.58
C ALA A 90 -7.25 -19.38 42.23
N PHE A 91 -8.36 -19.29 41.51
CA PHE A 91 -9.66 -19.77 41.97
C PHE A 91 -9.66 -21.30 42.19
N CYS A 92 -9.06 -22.07 41.26
CA CYS A 92 -8.90 -23.51 41.42
C CYS A 92 -8.02 -23.87 42.63
N ALA A 93 -6.95 -23.13 42.86
CA ALA A 93 -6.06 -23.31 44.01
C ALA A 93 -6.78 -23.06 45.34
N LEU A 94 -7.56 -21.97 45.42
CA LEU A 94 -8.33 -21.60 46.60
C LEU A 94 -9.40 -22.66 46.93
N SER A 95 -10.09 -23.19 45.92
CA SER A 95 -11.06 -24.27 46.08
C SER A 95 -10.41 -25.55 46.63
N ALA A 96 -9.21 -25.89 46.15
CA ALA A 96 -8.45 -27.02 46.65
C ALA A 96 -7.99 -26.82 48.09
N GLN A 97 -7.55 -25.61 48.43
CA GLN A 97 -7.12 -25.26 49.78
C GLN A 97 -8.25 -25.38 50.80
N ASN A 98 -9.45 -24.87 50.46
CA ASN A 98 -10.64 -24.99 51.32
C ASN A 98 -11.12 -26.44 51.52
N THR A 99 -10.65 -27.37 50.69
CA THR A 99 -10.98 -28.80 50.77
C THR A 99 -9.81 -29.66 51.27
N GLY A 100 -8.75 -29.04 51.81
CA GLY A 100 -7.58 -29.74 52.36
C GLY A 100 -6.69 -30.43 51.32
N ARG A 101 -6.80 -30.07 50.03
CA ARG A 101 -6.01 -30.62 48.92
C ARG A 101 -4.82 -29.72 48.59
N ASN A 102 -3.85 -30.26 47.82
CA ASN A 102 -2.66 -29.51 47.41
C ASN A 102 -3.02 -28.35 46.46
N ALA A 103 -2.95 -27.11 46.95
CA ALA A 103 -3.31 -25.91 46.21
C ALA A 103 -2.44 -25.68 44.96
N TRP A 104 -1.15 -25.99 45.02
CA TRP A 104 -0.20 -25.83 43.91
C TRP A 104 -0.52 -26.77 42.74
N LEU A 105 -0.87 -28.03 43.05
CA LEU A 105 -1.28 -28.98 42.03
C LEU A 105 -2.54 -28.50 41.30
N TRP A 106 -3.55 -28.05 42.05
CA TRP A 106 -4.82 -27.60 41.50
C TRP A 106 -4.74 -26.25 40.78
N PHE A 107 -3.80 -25.38 41.16
CA PHE A 107 -3.46 -24.17 40.41
C PHE A 107 -3.03 -24.50 38.97
N PHE A 108 -2.00 -25.35 38.83
CA PHE A 108 -1.51 -25.75 37.52
C PHE A 108 -2.56 -26.54 36.74
N LEU A 109 -3.29 -27.43 37.41
CA LEU A 109 -4.39 -28.16 36.79
C LEU A 109 -5.43 -27.18 36.19
N GLY A 110 -5.79 -26.13 36.92
CA GLY A 110 -6.70 -25.08 36.43
C GLY A 110 -6.17 -24.36 35.19
N ILE A 111 -4.89 -23.99 35.17
CA ILE A 111 -4.25 -23.32 34.03
C ILE A 111 -4.22 -24.19 32.77
N PHE A 112 -3.91 -25.49 32.91
CA PHE A 112 -3.81 -26.40 31.76
C PHE A 112 -5.16 -26.85 31.21
N PHE A 113 -6.15 -27.10 32.09
CA PHE A 113 -7.46 -27.60 31.65
C PHE A 113 -8.42 -26.50 31.19
N ALA A 114 -8.22 -25.24 31.60
CA ALA A 114 -9.03 -24.11 31.14
C ALA A 114 -9.01 -23.92 29.60
N PRO A 115 -7.86 -23.84 28.90
CA PRO A 115 -7.86 -23.69 27.44
C PRO A 115 -8.44 -24.92 26.72
N ILE A 116 -8.21 -26.13 27.25
CA ILE A 116 -8.76 -27.37 26.68
C ILE A 116 -10.29 -27.36 26.74
N THR A 117 -10.87 -26.97 27.88
CA THR A 117 -12.33 -26.91 28.02
C THR A 117 -12.96 -25.84 27.13
N VAL A 118 -12.32 -24.68 26.96
CA VAL A 118 -12.76 -23.65 26.01
C VAL A 118 -12.73 -24.16 24.57
N ILE A 119 -11.65 -24.82 24.14
CA ILE A 119 -11.55 -25.38 22.77
C ILE A 119 -12.66 -26.42 22.54
N VAL A 120 -12.88 -27.33 23.50
CA VAL A 120 -13.93 -28.35 23.40
C VAL A 120 -15.33 -27.72 23.31
N LEU A 121 -15.60 -26.69 24.11
CA LEU A 121 -16.87 -25.95 24.08
C LEU A 121 -17.08 -25.23 22.75
N LEU A 122 -16.05 -24.55 22.22
CA LEU A 122 -16.12 -23.89 20.91
C LEU A 122 -16.31 -24.90 19.79
N THR A 123 -15.64 -26.05 19.85
CA THR A 123 -15.79 -27.12 18.86
C THR A 123 -17.21 -27.66 18.86
N LYS A 124 -17.77 -27.95 20.03
CA LYS A 124 -19.18 -28.38 20.16
C LYS A 124 -20.15 -27.31 19.67
N ASN A 125 -19.97 -26.06 20.08
CA ASN A 125 -20.82 -24.94 19.64
C ASN A 125 -20.80 -24.79 18.11
N SER A 126 -19.63 -24.95 17.49
CA SER A 126 -19.48 -24.89 16.04
C SER A 126 -20.18 -26.05 15.32
N ALA A 127 -20.15 -27.26 15.91
CA ALA A 127 -20.82 -28.43 15.38
C ALA A 127 -22.35 -28.30 15.47
N ASP A 128 -22.88 -27.82 16.60
CA ASP A 128 -24.31 -27.58 16.80
C ASP A 128 -24.85 -26.52 15.84
N LYS A 129 -24.09 -25.43 15.60
CA LYS A 129 -24.47 -24.43 14.59
C LYS A 129 -24.49 -24.97 13.17
N ARG A 130 -23.63 -25.96 12.85
CA ARG A 130 -23.62 -26.61 11.53
C ARG A 130 -24.77 -27.60 11.36
N SER A 131 -25.24 -28.24 12.43
CA SER A 131 -26.39 -29.16 12.36
C SER A 131 -27.73 -28.42 12.28
N GLN A 132 -27.78 -27.16 12.73
CA GLN A 132 -28.95 -26.28 12.63
C GLN A 132 -29.06 -25.50 11.30
N ARG A 133 -28.05 -25.57 10.42
CA ARG A 133 -28.07 -25.00 9.07
C ARG A 133 -28.45 -26.06 8.05
#